data_AF-A0AAE3CKE8-F1
#
_entry.id   AF-A0AAE3CKE8-F1
#
_cell.length_a   1.000
_cell.length_b   1.000
_cell.length_c   1.000
_cell.angle_alpha   90.00
_cell.angle_beta   90.00
_cell.angle_gamma   90.00
#
_symmetry.space_group_name_H-M   'P 1'
#
loop_
_entity.id
_entity.type
_entity.pdbx_description
1 polymer ?
#
loop_
_entity_poly.entity_id
_entity_poly.type
_entity_poly.pdbx_seq_one_letter_code
_entity_poly.pdbx_strand_id
1 'polypeptide(L)' 'MWKSDGSHKSGINVSKAITLRGAPAVVVLSKQDYDRLTQREVSLTEFMRNSPLSGADDVQFTRDQSLTREIDL' A
#
# COMPACT_ATOMS: atom_id res chain seq x y z
N MET A 1 30.87 12.62 28.95
CA MET A 1 30.63 11.17 29.13
C MET A 1 29.29 11.00 29.83
N TRP A 2 28.22 10.77 29.06
CA TRP A 2 26.89 10.38 29.54
C TRP A 2 26.43 9.27 28.61
N LYS A 3 26.14 8.08 29.15
CA LYS A 3 25.51 6.99 28.39
C LYS A 3 24.02 7.04 28.71
N SER A 4 23.21 7.21 27.69
CA SER A 4 21.77 7.00 27.77
C SER A 4 21.44 5.69 27.07
N ASP A 5 20.69 4.91 27.81
CA ASP A 5 20.22 3.56 27.61
C ASP A 5 19.25 3.41 26.43
N GLY A 6 19.07 2.16 26.02
CA GLY A 6 18.16 1.78 24.96
C GLY A 6 16.72 2.10 25.31
N SER A 7 16.14 3.05 24.59
CA SER A 7 14.70 3.23 24.49
C SER A 7 14.25 2.75 23.11
N HIS A 8 13.48 1.67 23.07
CA HIS A 8 12.70 1.23 21.91
C HIS A 8 12.00 2.41 21.23
N LYS A 9 12.44 2.77 20.02
CA LYS A 9 11.69 3.67 19.14
C LYS A 9 10.65 2.83 18.40
N SER A 10 9.51 2.65 19.06
CA SER A 10 8.26 2.17 18.48
C SER A 10 7.87 3.03 17.28
N GLY A 11 7.68 2.39 16.13
CA GLY A 11 6.78 2.77 15.03
C GLY A 11 6.90 4.19 14.46
N ILE A 12 7.78 4.39 13.48
CA ILE A 12 7.56 5.45 12.48
C ILE A 12 6.44 4.96 11.55
N ASN A 13 5.19 5.25 11.89
CA ASN A 13 4.07 5.08 10.97
C ASN A 13 4.11 6.28 10.00
N VAL A 14 4.62 6.04 8.79
CA VAL A 14 4.58 7.03 7.71
C VAL A 14 3.12 7.34 7.38
N SER A 15 2.69 8.55 7.74
CA SER A 15 1.33 9.04 7.52
C SER A 15 0.93 8.88 6.05
N LYS A 16 -0.10 8.08 5.79
CA LYS A 16 -0.67 7.97 4.44
C LYS A 16 -1.48 9.22 4.14
N ALA A 17 -1.06 10.00 3.14
CA ALA A 17 -1.80 11.17 2.70
C ALA A 17 -3.15 10.76 2.08
N ILE A 18 -4.24 11.36 2.54
CA ILE A 18 -5.56 11.21 1.94
C ILE A 18 -5.80 12.41 1.03
N THR A 19 -6.21 12.14 -0.21
CA THR A 19 -6.54 13.19 -1.18
C THR A 19 -7.92 12.98 -1.76
N LEU A 20 -8.69 14.07 -1.88
CA LEU A 20 -9.96 14.10 -2.62
C LEU A 20 -9.77 15.00 -3.84
N ARG A 21 -9.92 14.43 -5.05
CA ARG A 21 -9.72 15.15 -6.33
C ARG A 21 -8.36 15.85 -6.43
N GLY A 22 -7.31 15.21 -5.92
CA GLY A 22 -5.94 15.74 -5.95
C GLY A 22 -5.60 16.76 -4.86
N ALA A 23 -6.56 17.16 -4.02
CA ALA A 23 -6.32 18.05 -2.88
C ALA A 23 -6.20 17.26 -1.57
N PRO A 24 -5.29 17.62 -0.64
CA PRO A 24 -5.22 17.01 0.69
C PRO A 24 -6.54 17.14 1.45
N ALA A 25 -6.96 16.08 2.14
CA ALA A 25 -8.20 16.04 2.93
C ALA A 25 -8.03 15.22 4.22
N VAL A 26 -8.95 15.42 5.17
CA VAL A 26 -9.05 14.66 6.43
C VAL A 26 -10.36 13.88 6.46
N VAL A 27 -10.32 12.65 6.97
CA VAL A 27 -11.50 11.79 7.16
C VAL A 27 -11.50 11.26 8.60
N VAL A 28 -12.66 11.27 9.26
CA VAL A 28 -12.84 10.71 10.61
C VAL A 28 -13.32 9.28 10.50
N LEU A 29 -12.62 8.36 11.16
CA LEU A 29 -12.88 6.92 11.18
C LEU A 29 -12.86 6.42 12.64
N SER A 30 -13.41 5.23 12.90
CA SER A 30 -13.11 4.54 14.15
C SER A 30 -11.64 4.13 14.21
N LYS A 31 -11.08 3.99 15.43
CA LYS A 31 -9.71 3.50 15.60
C LYS A 31 -9.53 2.10 15.02
N GLN A 32 -10.54 1.24 15.17
CA GLN A 32 -10.54 -0.12 14.65
C GLN A 32 -10.47 -0.15 13.11
N ASP A 33 -11.23 0.71 12.43
CA ASP A 33 -11.21 0.79 10.97
C ASP A 33 -9.89 1.34 10.45
N TYR A 34 -9.33 2.34 11.14
CA TYR A 34 -7.99 2.84 10.83
C TYR A 34 -6.93 1.75 10.96
N ASP A 35 -6.97 0.98 12.05
CA ASP A 35 -6.02 -0.10 12.29
C ASP A 35 -6.12 -1.17 11.21
N ARG A 36 -7.34 -1.58 10.83
CA ARG A 36 -7.56 -2.52 9.72
C ARG A 36 -7.02 -1.99 8.39
N LEU A 37 -7.22 -0.71 8.08
CA LEU A 37 -6.75 -0.10 6.82
C LEU A 37 -5.24 0.07 6.76
N THR A 38 -4.59 0.27 7.90
CA THR A 38 -3.15 0.51 7.99
C THR A 38 -2.34 -0.73 8.34
N GLN A 39 -3.01 -1.80 8.79
CA GLN A 39 -2.40 -3.10 9.00
C GLN A 39 -1.96 -3.67 7.64
N ARG A 40 -0.64 -3.80 7.49
CA ARG A 40 -0.03 -4.43 6.32
C ARG A 40 0.09 -5.92 6.61
N GLU A 41 -0.79 -6.72 6.03
CA GLU A 41 -0.85 -8.16 6.30
C GLU A 41 0.40 -8.91 5.81
N VAL A 42 0.95 -8.53 4.64
CA VAL A 42 2.21 -9.05 4.09
C VAL A 42 2.92 -7.99 3.25
N SER A 43 4.24 -8.10 3.08
CA SER A 43 4.98 -7.24 2.15
C SER A 43 4.61 -7.56 0.69
N LEU A 44 4.76 -6.59 -0.23
CA LEU A 44 4.55 -6.86 -1.67
C LEU A 44 5.43 -8.02 -2.17
N THR A 45 6.68 -8.08 -1.71
CA THR A 45 7.61 -9.16 -2.05
C THR A 45 7.13 -10.51 -1.56
N GLU A 46 6.65 -10.58 -0.33
CA GLU A 46 6.11 -11.81 0.28
C GLU A 46 4.80 -12.24 -0.39
N PHE A 47 3.91 -11.29 -0.69
CA PHE A 47 2.71 -11.51 -1.49
C PHE A 47 3.04 -12.12 -2.86
N MET A 48 4.00 -11.53 -3.59
CA MET A 48 4.39 -12.02 -4.91
C MET A 48 5.03 -13.41 -4.85
N ARG A 49 5.82 -13.70 -3.80
CA ARG A 49 6.44 -15.03 -3.60
C ARG A 49 5.43 -16.11 -3.24
N ASN A 50 4.37 -15.76 -2.51
CA ASN A 50 3.29 -16.69 -2.13
C ASN A 50 2.17 -16.77 -3.18
N SER A 51 2.29 -16.03 -4.29
CA SER A 51 1.31 -16.06 -5.37
C SER A 51 1.29 -17.43 -6.06
N PRO A 52 0.13 -17.96 -6.44
CA PRO A 52 0.01 -19.14 -7.31
C PRO A 52 0.70 -18.98 -8.68
N LEU A 53 1.03 -17.75 -9.06
CA LEU A 53 1.77 -17.43 -10.29
C LEU A 53 3.29 -17.46 -10.09
N SER A 54 3.78 -17.66 -8.87
CA SER A 54 5.22 -17.75 -8.60
C SER A 54 5.79 -19.00 -9.27
N GLY A 55 6.76 -18.81 -10.17
CA GLY A 55 7.38 -19.87 -10.96
C GLY A 55 6.57 -20.33 -12.17
N ALA A 56 5.52 -19.61 -12.55
CA ALA A 56 4.77 -19.90 -13.77
C ALA A 56 5.49 -19.27 -14.98
N ASP A 57 6.07 -20.12 -15.84
CA ASP A 57 6.83 -19.68 -17.01
C ASP A 57 5.95 -19.39 -18.25
N ASP A 58 4.69 -19.83 -18.26
CA ASP A 58 3.78 -19.74 -19.43
C ASP A 58 2.61 -18.75 -19.23
N VAL A 59 2.79 -17.76 -18.36
CA VAL A 59 1.79 -16.70 -18.15
C VAL A 59 2.05 -15.55 -19.12
N GLN A 60 1.14 -15.37 -20.08
CA GLN A 60 1.22 -14.28 -21.04
C GLN A 60 0.62 -12.99 -20.45
N PHE A 61 1.45 -11.99 -20.18
CA PHE A 61 1.02 -10.66 -19.73
C PHE A 61 0.92 -9.70 -20.92
N THR A 62 -0.14 -9.83 -21.71
CA THR A 62 -0.40 -8.90 -22.82
C THR A 62 -1.01 -7.60 -22.29
N ARG A 63 -0.44 -6.46 -22.69
CA ARG A 63 -0.99 -5.14 -22.36
C ARG A 63 -2.16 -4.82 -23.28
N ASP A 64 -3.33 -4.58 -22.72
CA ASP A 64 -4.45 -4.00 -23.45
C ASP A 64 -4.10 -2.57 -23.91
N GLN A 65 -4.27 -2.32 -25.21
CA GLN A 65 -4.01 -1.05 -25.87
C GLN A 65 -5.29 -0.24 -26.10
N SER A 66 -6.43 -0.75 -25.63
CA SER A 66 -7.70 -0.03 -25.67
C SER A 66 -7.61 1.27 -24.87
N LEU A 67 -8.44 2.24 -25.25
CA LEU A 67 -8.57 3.47 -24.47
C LEU A 67 -9.20 3.14 -23.12
N THR A 68 -8.67 3.72 -22.05
CA THR A 68 -9.23 3.56 -20.69
C THR A 68 -10.66 4.10 -20.58
N ARG A 69 -11.09 4.92 -21.54
CA ARG A 69 -12.45 5.43 -21.67
C ARG A 69 -12.79 5.64 -23.14
N GLU A 70 -14.03 5.35 -23.51
CA GLU A 70 -14.57 5.78 -24.80
C GLU A 70 -14.62 7.30 -24.87
N ILE A 71 -14.08 7.86 -25.95
CA ILE A 71 -14.15 9.28 -26.28
C ILE A 71 -14.78 9.43 -27.65
N ASP A 72 -15.73 10.34 -27.76
CA ASP A 72 -16.22 10.85 -29.03
C ASP A 72 -15.48 12.17 -29.30
N LEU A 73 -14.87 12.31 -30.47
CA LEU A 73 -13.97 13.42 -30.82
C LEU A 73 -14.69 14.55 -31.57
#